data_AF-A0A967GGI1-F1
#
_entry.id   AF-A0A967GGI1-F1
#
_cell.length_a   1.000
_cell.length_b   1.000
_cell.length_c   1.000
_cell.angle_alpha   90.00
_cell.angle_beta   90.00
_cell.angle_gamma   90.00
#
_symmetry.space_group_name_H-M   'P 1'
#
loop_
_entity.id
_entity.type
_entity.pdbx_description
1 polymer ?
#
loop_
_entity_poly.entity_id
_entity_poly.type
_entity_poly.pdbx_seq_one_letter_code
_entity_poly.pdbx_strand_id
1 'polypeptide(L)' 'TAVLGRFIEQGWVNLIGGCCGTTAAHTRAFAELAAGKAPRTPAAQQRSLLSGIEFL' A
#
# COMPACT_ATOMS: atom_id res chain seq x y z
N THR A 1 9.12 5.39 -9.62
CA THR A 1 9.02 5.54 -8.15
C THR A 1 8.23 6.77 -7.71
N ALA A 2 8.16 7.85 -8.49
CA ALA A 2 7.45 9.08 -8.11
C ALA A 2 5.98 8.88 -7.64
N VAL A 3 5.22 7.98 -8.28
CA VAL A 3 3.84 7.67 -7.85
C VAL A 3 3.82 7.01 -6.46
N LEU A 4 4.69 6.02 -6.26
CA LEU A 4 4.77 5.27 -5.01
C LEU A 4 5.17 6.16 -3.83
N GLY A 5 6.09 7.09 -4.06
CA GLY A 5 6.52 8.05 -3.04
C GLY A 5 5.35 8.89 -2.55
N ARG A 6 4.49 9.38 -3.46
CA ARG A 6 3.29 10.14 -3.08
C ARG A 6 2.33 9.32 -2.21
N PHE A 7 2.15 8.03 -2.50
CA PHE A 7 1.29 7.16 -1.69
C PHE A 7 1.84 6.92 -0.28
N ILE A 8 3.16 6.86 -0.15
CA ILE A 8 3.85 6.74 1.13
C ILE A 8 3.71 8.05 1.93
N GLU A 9 4.00 9.21 1.32
CA GLU A 9 3.85 10.51 2.00
C GLU A 9 2.42 10.80 2.43
N GLN A 10 1.42 10.33 1.67
CA GLN A 10 0.01 10.47 2.02
C GLN A 10 -0.45 9.45 3.09
N GLY A 11 0.43 8.53 3.50
CA GLY A 11 0.12 7.51 4.50
C GLY A 11 -0.97 6.55 4.04
N TRP A 12 -1.00 6.18 2.76
CA TRP A 12 -2.07 5.36 2.20
C TRP A 12 -1.79 3.86 2.22
N VAL A 13 -0.52 3.48 2.29
CA VAL A 13 -0.04 2.11 2.09
C VAL A 13 0.70 1.57 3.31
N ASN A 14 0.59 0.26 3.53
CA ASN A 14 1.36 -0.49 4.53
C ASN A 14 2.30 -1.52 3.91
N LEU A 15 2.00 -1.95 2.68
CA LEU A 15 2.85 -2.84 1.91
C LEU A 15 2.98 -2.31 0.49
N ILE A 16 4.19 -2.41 -0.04
CA ILE A 16 4.53 -2.05 -1.41
C ILE A 16 5.37 -3.18 -2.01
N GLY A 17 5.18 -3.43 -3.29
CA GLY A 17 5.84 -4.51 -4.01
C GLY A 17 5.56 -4.38 -5.50
N GLY A 18 5.61 -5.49 -6.22
CA GLY A 18 5.28 -5.48 -7.63
C GLY A 18 4.87 -6.84 -8.16
N CYS A 19 4.32 -6.84 -9.37
CA CYS A 19 3.83 -8.02 -10.08
C CYS A 19 4.73 -8.27 -11.30
N CYS A 20 4.15 -8.72 -12.42
CA CYS A 20 4.84 -8.93 -13.69
C CYS A 20 5.64 -7.69 -14.12
N GLY A 21 6.91 -7.89 -14.50
CA GLY A 21 7.81 -6.82 -14.93
C GLY A 21 8.55 -6.10 -13.79
N THR A 22 8.32 -6.48 -12.53
CA THR A 22 9.11 -5.94 -11.40
C THR A 22 10.45 -6.66 -11.32
N THR A 23 11.56 -5.90 -11.26
CA THR A 23 12.92 -6.45 -11.15
C THR A 23 13.48 -6.22 -9.75
N ALA A 24 14.60 -6.86 -9.44
CA ALA A 24 15.34 -6.62 -8.20
C ALA A 24 15.81 -5.15 -8.06
N ALA A 25 15.98 -4.42 -9.17
CA ALA A 25 16.29 -2.98 -9.12
C ALA A 25 15.09 -2.18 -8.60
N HIS A 26 13.86 -2.55 -9.01
CA HIS A 26 12.64 -1.90 -8.54
C HIS A 26 12.43 -2.13 -7.04
N THR A 27 12.57 -3.37 -6.57
CA THR A 27 12.34 -3.67 -5.14
C THR A 27 13.37 -3.01 -4.22
N ARG A 28 14.64 -2.88 -4.65
CA ARG A 28 15.64 -2.07 -3.93
C ARG A 28 15.22 -0.61 -3.82
N ALA A 29 14.79 -0.01 -4.94
CA ALA A 29 14.30 1.36 -4.95
C ALA A 29 13.04 1.54 -4.09
N PHE A 30 12.18 0.52 -3.98
CA PHE A 30 11.01 0.57 -3.08
C PHE A 30 11.43 0.53 -1.61
N ALA A 31 12.41 -0.30 -1.25
CA ALA A 31 12.94 -0.39 0.11
C ALA A 31 13.58 0.93 0.54
N GLU A 32 14.40 1.54 -0.32
CA GLU A 32 14.99 2.87 -0.08
C GLU A 32 13.91 3.94 0.11
N LEU A 33 12.87 3.91 -0.70
CA LEU A 33 11.77 4.87 -0.64
C LEU A 33 10.93 4.74 0.65
N ALA A 34 10.76 3.53 1.17
CA ALA A 34 10.01 3.27 2.39
C ALA A 34 10.85 3.44 3.67
N ALA A 35 12.18 3.52 3.55
CA ALA A 35 13.07 3.61 4.70
C ALA A 35 12.76 4.85 5.56
N GLY A 36 12.57 4.63 6.87
CA GLY A 36 12.27 5.69 7.82
C GLY A 36 10.85 6.27 7.76
N LYS A 37 9.97 5.72 6.91
CA LYS A 37 8.57 6.15 6.79
C LYS A 37 7.67 5.34 7.73
N ALA A 38 6.75 6.02 8.41
CA ALA A 38 5.82 5.36 9.30
C ALA A 38 4.71 4.63 8.51
N PRO A 39 4.31 3.41 8.89
CA PRO A 39 3.16 2.73 8.32
C PRO A 39 1.86 3.51 8.58
N ARG A 40 0.90 3.35 7.66
CA ARG A 40 -0.47 3.83 7.86
C ARG A 40 -1.12 3.13 9.05
N THR A 41 -1.72 3.92 9.94
CA THR A 41 -2.62 3.42 10.98
C THR A 41 -4.02 3.18 10.37
N PRO A 42 -4.57 1.95 10.37
CA PRO A 42 -5.92 1.70 9.90
C PRO A 42 -6.97 2.39 10.78
N ALA A 43 -8.05 2.88 10.17
CA ALA A 43 -9.18 3.42 10.93
C ALA A 43 -9.94 2.28 11.63
N ALA A 44 -10.51 2.56 12.81
CA ALA A 44 -11.35 1.61 13.52
C ALA A 44 -12.60 1.25 12.69
N GLN A 45 -12.90 -0.04 12.57
CA GLN A 45 -14.03 -0.52 11.79
C GLN A 45 -15.31 -0.44 12.64
N GLN A 46 -16.27 0.36 12.20
CA GLN A 46 -17.51 0.64 12.94
C GLN A 46 -18.73 0.38 12.04
N ARG A 47 -18.85 -0.80 11.41
CA ARG A 47 -19.99 -1.16 10.53
C ARG A 47 -20.22 -2.66 10.44
N SER A 48 -21.45 -3.04 10.09
CA SER A 48 -21.77 -4.36 9.55
C SER A 48 -21.13 -4.50 8.16
N LEU A 49 -20.43 -5.61 7.93
CA LEU A 49 -19.77 -5.94 6.67
C LEU A 49 -20.47 -7.17 6.11
N LEU A 50 -20.99 -7.06 4.89
CA LEU A 50 -21.57 -8.16 4.13
C LEU A 50 -20.56 -8.54 3.03
N SER A 51 -20.56 -9.79 2.59
CA SER A 51 -19.72 -10.26 1.48
C SER A 51 -20.46 -11.28 0.62
N GLY A 52 -20.50 -11.08 -0.70
CA GLY A 52 -21.17 -11.98 -1.66
C GLY A 52 -21.54 -11.27 -2.97
N ILE A 53 -22.83 -11.31 -3.30
CA ILE A 53 -23.49 -10.36 -4.20
C ILE A 53 -24.41 -9.59 -3.27
N GLU A 54 -23.88 -8.66 -2.48
CA GLU A 54 -24.57 -8.03 -1.32
C GLU A 54 -25.89 -7.29 -1.68
N PHE A 55 -26.30 -7.38 -2.96
CA PHE A 55 -27.53 -6.93 -3.57
C PHE A 55 -28.16 -8.00 -4.50
N LEU A 56 -28.59 -9.14 -3.95
CA LEU A 56 -29.78 -9.85 -4.46
C LEU A 56 -30.80 -9.92 -3.32
#